data_AF-A0A2H5Y944-F1
#
_entry.id   AF-A0A2H5Y944-F1
#
_cell.length_a   1.000
_cell.length_b   1.000
_cell.length_c   1.000
_cell.angle_alpha   90.00
_cell.angle_beta   90.00
_cell.angle_gamma   90.00
#
_symmetry.space_group_name_H-M   'P 1'
#
loop_
_entity.id
_entity.type
_entity.pdbx_description
1 polymer ?
#
loop_
_entity_poly.entity_id
_entity_poly.type
_entity_poly.pdbx_seq_one_letter_code
_entity_poly.pdbx_strand_id
1 'polypeptide(L)'
;MPNLWAYEIDTKDTIERSKREIREKIQWFLKFAEISTRADEFVESATMNPAFEESAMFENMIDLMFRDEYEVYVFDTAPTANARRLLGMSKVYALWVNKMIKSRQEAQALRRLLSFTKKEEPDPLMDYLISFRDRMERARRLITDPELTAFFFVTLPEALPIAVIRRFIHWFHDFGIPVGGVIVNGLIDRSFLGENTPDFVRNRIEMQARYLQEIESLFDGLVRGMTPLLENEVRGVPMLERFAGYLFTDTR
;
A
#
# COMPACT_ATOMS: atom_id res chain seq x y z
N MET A 1 -15.53 -19.61 -9.15
CA MET A 1 -14.93 -19.43 -10.49
C MET A 1 -13.61 -20.18 -10.49
N PRO A 2 -13.27 -20.96 -11.51
CA PRO A 2 -11.93 -21.56 -11.61
C PRO A 2 -10.89 -20.44 -11.67
N ASN A 3 -9.71 -20.66 -11.08
CA ASN A 3 -8.58 -19.73 -11.09
C ASN A 3 -8.78 -18.38 -10.35
N LEU A 4 -9.74 -18.30 -9.42
CA LEU A 4 -9.94 -17.13 -8.56
C LEU A 4 -9.93 -17.55 -7.09
N TRP A 5 -9.07 -16.91 -6.31
CA TRP A 5 -8.99 -17.06 -4.86
C TRP A 5 -9.19 -15.71 -4.20
N ALA A 6 -9.83 -15.72 -3.03
CA ALA A 6 -10.01 -14.55 -2.20
C ALA A 6 -9.43 -14.84 -0.82
N TYR A 7 -8.64 -13.91 -0.31
CA TYR A 7 -8.05 -13.98 1.02
C TYR A 7 -8.26 -12.64 1.71
N GLU A 8 -9.00 -12.67 2.82
CA GLU A 8 -9.17 -11.51 3.67
C GLU A 8 -8.12 -11.57 4.79
N ILE A 9 -7.29 -10.53 4.87
CA ILE A 9 -6.30 -10.40 5.95
C ILE A 9 -7.07 -9.92 7.19
N ASP A 10 -7.37 -10.83 8.12
CA ASP A 10 -7.93 -10.44 9.42
C ASP A 10 -6.91 -9.55 10.13
N THR A 11 -7.31 -8.29 10.31
CA THR A 11 -6.44 -7.25 10.82
C THR A 11 -6.06 -7.52 12.27
N LYS A 12 -6.95 -8.05 13.12
CA LYS A 12 -6.68 -8.21 14.55
C LYS A 12 -5.64 -9.29 14.84
N ASP A 13 -5.83 -10.49 14.30
CA ASP A 13 -4.92 -11.61 14.53
C ASP A 13 -3.54 -11.35 13.91
N THR A 14 -3.55 -10.71 12.73
CA THR A 14 -2.32 -10.30 12.03
C THR A 14 -1.55 -9.24 12.80
N ILE A 15 -2.25 -8.24 13.35
CA ILE A 15 -1.64 -7.18 14.16
C ILE A 15 -1.05 -7.78 15.44
N GLU A 16 -1.80 -8.61 16.18
CA GLU A 16 -1.29 -9.20 17.42
C GLU A 16 -0.09 -10.12 17.19
N ARG A 17 -0.10 -10.90 16.10
CA ARG A 17 1.07 -11.69 15.69
C ARG A 17 2.26 -10.80 15.35
N SER A 18 2.05 -9.74 14.56
CA SER A 18 3.12 -8.82 14.16
C SER A 18 3.69 -8.05 15.35
N LYS A 19 2.85 -7.65 16.32
CA LYS A 19 3.29 -7.04 17.58
C LYS A 19 4.19 -7.97 18.37
N ARG A 20 3.82 -9.26 18.50
CA ARG A 20 4.64 -10.26 19.19
C ARG A 20 5.98 -10.45 18.48
N GLU A 21 5.97 -10.67 17.16
CA GLU A 21 7.19 -10.88 16.39
C GLU A 21 8.12 -9.66 16.42
N ILE A 22 7.56 -8.44 16.34
CA ILE A 22 8.36 -7.21 16.43
C ILE A 22 8.87 -6.97 17.84
N ARG A 23 8.09 -7.27 18.89
CA ARG A 23 8.57 -7.23 20.28
C ARG A 23 9.76 -8.16 20.48
N GLU A 24 9.66 -9.40 20.02
CA GLU A 24 10.75 -10.38 20.10
C GLU A 24 11.98 -9.91 19.32
N LYS A 25 11.81 -9.40 18.10
CA LYS A 25 12.90 -8.85 17.28
C LYS A 25 13.55 -7.62 17.92
N ILE A 26 12.77 -6.68 18.48
CA ILE A 26 13.30 -5.49 19.16
C ILE A 26 14.05 -5.89 20.43
N GLN A 27 13.48 -6.76 21.27
CA GLN A 27 14.16 -7.23 22.48
C GLN A 27 15.46 -7.97 22.12
N TRP A 28 15.44 -8.82 21.10
CA TRP A 28 16.62 -9.49 20.57
C TRP A 28 17.65 -8.47 20.03
N PHE A 29 17.21 -7.49 19.25
CA PHE A 29 18.08 -6.43 18.72
C PHE A 29 18.74 -5.63 19.83
N LEU A 30 17.96 -5.17 20.82
CA LEU A 30 18.45 -4.37 21.95
C LEU A 30 19.45 -5.17 22.79
N LYS A 31 19.22 -6.47 22.97
CA LYS A 31 20.18 -7.39 23.62
C LYS A 31 21.50 -7.45 22.86
N PHE A 32 21.48 -7.59 21.53
CA PHE A 32 22.69 -7.62 20.69
C PHE A 32 23.37 -6.25 20.51
N ALA A 33 22.62 -5.17 20.69
CA ALA A 33 23.11 -3.80 20.68
C ALA A 33 23.62 -3.34 22.06
N GLU A 34 23.53 -4.18 23.10
CA GLU A 34 23.90 -3.86 24.49
C GLU A 34 23.13 -2.66 25.07
N ILE A 35 21.91 -2.41 24.59
CA ILE A 35 21.03 -1.34 25.06
C ILE A 35 20.04 -1.94 26.06
N SER A 36 20.24 -1.69 27.35
CA SER A 36 19.48 -2.36 28.44
C SER A 36 18.30 -1.55 28.99
N THR A 37 18.12 -0.29 28.60
CA THR A 37 17.13 0.61 29.22
C THR A 37 15.83 0.73 28.40
N ARG A 38 14.69 0.53 29.08
CA ARG A 38 13.31 0.83 28.59
C ARG A 38 12.87 0.14 27.29
N ALA A 39 13.37 -1.06 27.04
CA ALA A 39 12.99 -1.87 25.88
C ALA A 39 11.46 -2.06 25.77
N ASP A 40 10.79 -2.40 26.88
CA ASP A 40 9.35 -2.67 26.88
C ASP A 40 8.51 -1.41 26.61
N GLU A 41 8.85 -0.27 27.23
CA GLU A 41 8.16 1.01 26.99
C GLU A 41 8.30 1.47 25.52
N PHE A 42 9.48 1.27 24.93
CA PHE A 42 9.72 1.60 23.52
C PHE A 42 8.92 0.70 22.58
N VAL A 43 8.87 -0.61 22.86
CA VAL A 43 8.09 -1.58 22.08
C VAL A 43 6.60 -1.27 22.16
N GLU A 44 6.09 -1.01 23.36
CA GLU A 44 4.68 -0.68 23.59
C GLU A 44 4.29 0.60 22.83
N SER A 45 5.11 1.65 22.93
CA SER A 45 4.89 2.89 22.17
C SER A 45 4.93 2.68 20.65
N ALA A 46 5.85 1.84 20.14
CA ALA A 46 5.95 1.55 18.71
C ALA A 46 4.76 0.75 18.17
N THR A 47 4.20 -0.17 18.97
CA THR A 47 3.13 -1.09 18.56
C THR A 47 1.71 -0.52 18.71
N MET A 48 1.52 0.53 19.52
CA MET A 48 0.22 1.23 19.65
C MET A 48 -0.01 2.31 18.58
N ASN A 49 0.98 2.56 17.70
CA ASN A 49 0.86 3.56 16.64
C ASN A 49 0.00 3.03 15.49
N PRO A 50 -1.05 3.72 15.02
CA PRO A 50 -1.83 3.30 13.85
C PRO A 50 -0.99 3.06 12.58
N ALA A 51 0.16 3.76 12.46
CA ALA A 51 1.10 3.52 11.36
C ALA A 51 1.74 2.12 11.40
N PHE A 52 1.79 1.47 12.58
CA PHE A 52 2.29 0.12 12.75
C PHE A 52 1.34 -0.91 12.12
N GLU A 53 0.04 -0.81 12.41
CA GLU A 53 -0.97 -1.73 11.89
C GLU A 53 -0.95 -1.77 10.36
N GLU A 54 -0.86 -0.60 9.74
CA GLU A 54 -0.84 -0.48 8.28
C GLU A 54 0.50 -0.91 7.67
N SER A 55 1.61 -0.70 8.38
CA SER A 55 2.91 -1.23 7.96
C SER A 55 2.94 -2.76 8.00
N ALA A 56 2.29 -3.37 8.99
CA ALA A 56 2.15 -4.81 9.09
C ALA A 56 1.28 -5.38 7.96
N MET A 57 0.17 -4.73 7.60
CA MET A 57 -0.66 -5.16 6.45
C MET A 57 0.13 -5.16 5.14
N PHE A 58 0.94 -4.14 4.91
CA PHE A 58 1.79 -4.08 3.73
C PHE A 58 2.94 -5.08 3.75
N GLU A 59 3.55 -5.35 4.91
CA GLU A 59 4.54 -6.40 5.00
C GLU A 59 3.94 -7.76 4.59
N ASN A 60 2.71 -8.06 5.01
CA ASN A 60 1.99 -9.26 4.57
C ASN A 60 1.71 -9.24 3.06
N MET A 61 1.36 -8.09 2.48
CA MET A 61 1.20 -7.93 1.03
C MET A 61 2.50 -8.28 0.30
N ILE A 62 3.64 -7.76 0.75
CA ILE A 62 4.95 -8.06 0.19
C ILE A 62 5.29 -9.55 0.33
N ASP A 63 5.00 -10.15 1.48
CA ASP A 63 5.21 -11.57 1.69
C ASP A 63 4.37 -12.44 0.76
N LEU A 64 3.13 -12.06 0.49
CA LEU A 64 2.28 -12.73 -0.50
C LEU A 64 2.86 -12.59 -1.91
N MET A 65 3.33 -11.40 -2.29
CA MET A 65 3.98 -11.18 -3.59
C MET A 65 5.29 -12.00 -3.72
N PHE A 66 6.05 -12.16 -2.65
CA PHE A 66 7.29 -12.94 -2.67
C PHE A 66 7.10 -14.45 -2.79
N ARG A 67 5.92 -14.97 -2.42
CA ARG A 67 5.59 -16.40 -2.59
C ARG A 67 5.41 -16.79 -4.05
N ASP A 68 5.01 -15.84 -4.90
CA ASP A 68 4.92 -16.01 -6.36
C ASP A 68 4.08 -17.26 -6.76
N GLU A 69 2.98 -17.46 -6.03
CA GLU A 69 2.04 -18.59 -6.20
C GLU A 69 0.97 -18.32 -7.28
N TYR A 70 0.76 -17.05 -7.64
CA TYR A 70 -0.27 -16.62 -8.58
C TYR A 70 0.32 -15.70 -9.65
N GLU A 71 -0.26 -15.75 -10.85
CA GLU A 71 0.19 -14.89 -11.98
C GLU A 71 -0.16 -13.42 -11.75
N VAL A 72 -1.27 -13.14 -11.07
CA VAL A 72 -1.76 -11.79 -10.78
C VAL A 72 -2.27 -11.72 -9.36
N TYR A 73 -1.85 -10.67 -8.65
CA TYR A 73 -2.34 -10.31 -7.33
C TYR A 73 -3.14 -9.02 -7.43
N VAL A 74 -4.36 -9.01 -6.91
CA VAL A 74 -5.20 -7.81 -6.80
C VAL A 74 -5.39 -7.51 -5.32
N PHE A 75 -4.89 -6.35 -4.89
CA PHE A 75 -5.02 -5.90 -3.51
C PHE A 75 -6.10 -4.82 -3.41
N ASP A 76 -7.17 -5.11 -2.66
CA ASP A 76 -8.15 -4.10 -2.26
C ASP A 76 -7.61 -3.37 -1.03
N THR A 77 -7.27 -2.10 -1.20
CA THR A 77 -6.67 -1.29 -0.14
C THR A 77 -7.58 -0.12 0.19
N ALA A 78 -7.83 0.11 1.47
CA ALA A 78 -8.46 1.35 1.93
C ALA A 78 -7.66 2.57 1.42
N PRO A 79 -8.32 3.72 1.16
CA PRO A 79 -7.68 4.95 0.69
C PRO A 79 -6.79 5.53 1.79
N THR A 80 -5.61 4.94 1.98
CA THR A 80 -4.82 5.17 3.17
C THR A 80 -3.90 6.36 2.95
N ALA A 81 -4.13 7.45 3.69
CA ALA A 81 -3.21 8.59 3.87
C ALA A 81 -1.75 8.19 4.25
N ASN A 82 -1.49 6.89 4.39
CA ASN A 82 -0.29 6.23 4.85
C ASN A 82 0.45 5.45 3.77
N ALA A 83 -0.12 5.23 2.58
CA ALA A 83 0.67 4.77 1.43
C ALA A 83 1.92 5.67 1.25
N ARG A 84 1.73 7.00 1.38
CA ARG A 84 2.83 7.97 1.44
C ARG A 84 3.83 7.71 2.57
N ARG A 85 3.35 7.40 3.78
CA ARG A 85 4.22 7.15 4.94
C ARG A 85 5.05 5.90 4.69
N LEU A 86 4.45 4.82 4.24
CA LEU A 86 5.12 3.56 4.05
C LEU A 86 6.18 3.60 2.93
N LEU A 87 5.85 4.23 1.81
CA LEU A 87 6.74 4.41 0.67
C LEU A 87 7.85 5.41 0.97
N GLY A 88 7.53 6.52 1.63
CA GLY A 88 8.52 7.49 2.10
C GLY A 88 9.43 6.92 3.18
N MET A 89 8.90 6.05 4.04
CA MET A 89 9.68 5.39 5.09
C MET A 89 10.59 4.31 4.51
N SER A 90 10.29 3.67 3.37
CA SER A 90 11.20 2.69 2.74
C SER A 90 12.59 3.29 2.43
N LYS A 91 12.65 4.51 1.89
CA LYS A 91 13.90 5.22 1.59
C LYS A 91 14.65 5.63 2.85
N VAL A 92 13.91 6.10 3.86
CA VAL A 92 14.49 6.47 5.17
C VAL A 92 15.01 5.24 5.92
N TYR A 93 14.27 4.13 5.88
CA TYR A 93 14.68 2.84 6.45
C TYR A 93 15.92 2.31 5.76
N ALA A 94 15.99 2.35 4.42
CA ALA A 94 17.20 1.93 3.70
C ALA A 94 18.44 2.74 4.14
N LEU A 95 18.33 4.07 4.25
CA LEU A 95 19.41 4.92 4.75
C LEU A 95 19.80 4.60 6.20
N TRP A 96 18.81 4.38 7.06
CA TRP A 96 19.04 4.07 8.48
C TRP A 96 19.69 2.69 8.65
N VAL A 97 19.21 1.67 7.95
CA VAL A 97 19.77 0.31 7.94
C VAL A 97 21.21 0.35 7.42
N ASN A 98 21.48 1.06 6.32
CA ASN A 98 22.84 1.23 5.80
C ASN A 98 23.76 1.91 6.82
N LYS A 99 23.25 2.91 7.56
CA LYS A 99 24.02 3.57 8.63
C LYS A 99 24.31 2.62 9.79
N MET A 100 23.35 1.79 10.20
CA MET A 100 23.56 0.78 11.25
C MET A 100 24.55 -0.29 10.83
N ILE A 101 24.47 -0.79 9.59
CA ILE A 101 25.44 -1.74 9.03
C ILE A 101 26.85 -1.14 9.12
N LYS A 102 27.02 0.11 8.66
CA LYS A 102 28.32 0.79 8.72
C LYS A 102 28.82 0.96 10.17
N SER A 103 27.94 1.42 11.07
CA SER A 103 28.28 1.58 12.49
C SER A 103 28.69 0.25 13.14
N ARG A 104 28.05 -0.86 12.78
CA ARG A 104 28.38 -2.20 13.29
C ARG A 104 29.71 -2.69 12.74
N GLN A 105 30.00 -2.44 11.46
CA GLN A 105 31.31 -2.74 10.84
C GLN A 105 32.45 -1.99 11.54
N GLU A 106 32.27 -0.69 11.81
CA GLU A 106 33.25 0.14 12.52
C GLU A 106 33.49 -0.37 13.94
N ALA A 107 32.43 -0.70 14.67
CA ALA A 107 32.53 -1.28 16.01
C ALA A 107 33.27 -2.63 16.03
N GLN A 108 32.99 -3.50 15.05
CA GLN A 108 33.70 -4.77 14.90
C GLN A 108 35.18 -4.58 14.55
N ALA A 109 35.51 -3.60 13.69
CA ALA A 109 36.89 -3.31 13.32
C ALA A 109 37.69 -2.80 14.54
N LEU A 110 37.09 -1.92 15.34
CA LEU A 110 37.67 -1.45 16.59
C LEU A 110 37.86 -2.60 17.61
N ARG A 111 36.84 -3.46 17.77
CA ARG A 111 36.93 -4.64 18.65
C ARG A 111 38.06 -5.58 18.21
N ARG A 112 38.25 -5.79 16.90
CA ARG A 112 39.36 -6.59 16.35
C ARG A 112 40.73 -5.98 16.63
N LEU A 113 40.87 -4.64 16.54
CA LEU A 113 42.10 -3.93 16.89
C LEU A 113 42.45 -4.07 18.38
N LEU A 114 41.44 -4.08 19.26
CA LEU A 114 41.62 -4.12 20.71
C LEU A 114 41.69 -5.56 21.28
N SER A 115 41.31 -6.58 20.51
CA SER A 115 41.26 -7.96 20.98
C SER A 115 42.58 -8.69 20.75
N PHE A 116 43.08 -9.38 21.77
CA PHE A 116 44.27 -10.24 21.69
C PHE A 116 44.02 -11.56 20.94
N THR A 117 42.76 -11.88 20.65
CA THR A 117 42.33 -13.13 19.99
C THR A 117 41.71 -12.82 18.63
N LYS A 118 42.18 -13.49 17.56
CA LYS A 118 41.68 -13.30 16.18
C LYS A 118 40.44 -14.14 15.85
N LYS A 119 39.67 -14.59 16.85
CA LYS A 119 38.54 -15.48 16.60
C LYS A 119 37.37 -14.65 16.04
N GLU A 120 36.96 -14.96 14.81
CA GLU A 120 35.73 -14.40 14.25
C GLU A 120 34.52 -15.04 14.92
N GLU A 121 33.72 -14.23 15.59
CA GLU A 121 32.43 -14.63 16.11
C GLU A 121 31.35 -14.34 15.06
N PRO A 122 30.36 -15.22 14.90
CA PRO A 122 29.19 -14.90 14.09
C PRO A 122 28.52 -13.63 14.64
N ASP A 123 28.05 -12.75 13.75
CA ASP A 123 27.30 -11.55 14.13
C ASP A 123 25.86 -11.64 13.58
N PRO A 124 24.96 -12.33 14.31
CA PRO A 124 23.57 -12.48 13.91
C PRO A 124 22.88 -11.15 13.62
N LEU A 125 23.27 -10.07 14.31
CA LEU A 125 22.70 -8.75 14.08
C LEU A 125 23.09 -8.22 12.71
N MET A 126 24.34 -8.41 12.28
CA MET A 126 24.77 -8.04 10.93
C MET A 126 23.98 -8.80 9.86
N ASP A 127 23.83 -10.11 10.04
CA ASP A 127 23.07 -10.97 9.11
C ASP A 127 21.60 -10.53 9.00
N TYR A 128 20.99 -10.20 10.14
CA TYR A 128 19.65 -9.63 10.19
C TYR A 128 19.55 -8.29 9.43
N LEU A 129 20.50 -7.38 9.64
CA LEU A 129 20.49 -6.06 8.98
C LEU A 129 20.66 -6.18 7.46
N ILE A 130 21.53 -7.09 7.00
CA ILE A 130 21.74 -7.36 5.57
C ILE A 130 20.47 -7.95 4.96
N SER A 131 19.90 -9.00 5.55
CA SER A 131 18.68 -9.64 5.05
C SER A 131 17.49 -8.67 5.02
N PHE A 132 17.36 -7.83 6.04
CA PHE A 132 16.32 -6.80 6.09
C PHE A 132 16.48 -5.76 4.97
N ARG A 133 17.70 -5.26 4.75
CA ARG A 133 18.00 -4.35 3.63
C ARG A 133 17.63 -4.97 2.28
N ASP A 134 18.05 -6.21 2.05
CA ASP A 134 17.86 -6.88 0.76
C ASP A 134 16.37 -7.16 0.50
N ARG A 135 15.62 -7.52 1.55
CA ARG A 135 14.15 -7.67 1.52
C ARG A 135 13.47 -6.36 1.14
N MET A 136 13.87 -5.23 1.75
CA MET A 136 13.29 -3.92 1.46
C MET A 136 13.60 -3.45 0.03
N GLU A 137 14.83 -3.66 -0.46
CA GLU A 137 15.18 -3.32 -1.85
C GLU A 137 14.40 -4.17 -2.85
N ARG A 138 14.20 -5.46 -2.59
CA ARG A 138 13.38 -6.33 -3.44
C ARG A 138 11.92 -5.86 -3.47
N ALA A 139 11.34 -5.56 -2.32
CA ALA A 139 9.98 -5.04 -2.22
C ALA A 139 9.81 -3.73 -2.99
N ARG A 140 10.76 -2.80 -2.82
CA ARG A 140 10.79 -1.54 -3.55
C ARG A 140 10.79 -1.76 -5.06
N ARG A 141 11.69 -2.63 -5.56
CA ARG A 141 11.77 -2.93 -7.00
C ARG A 141 10.43 -3.41 -7.55
N LEU A 142 9.81 -4.40 -6.91
CA LEU A 142 8.52 -4.94 -7.36
C LEU A 142 7.44 -3.85 -7.48
N ILE A 143 7.32 -2.98 -6.48
CA ILE A 143 6.27 -1.96 -6.43
C ILE A 143 6.52 -0.81 -7.41
N THR A 144 7.79 -0.48 -7.66
CA THR A 144 8.16 0.62 -8.56
C THR A 144 8.35 0.18 -10.02
N ASP A 145 8.25 -1.12 -10.30
CA ASP A 145 8.43 -1.66 -11.66
C ASP A 145 7.11 -1.56 -12.45
N PRO A 146 7.04 -0.75 -13.52
CA PRO A 146 5.84 -0.59 -14.34
C PRO A 146 5.45 -1.83 -15.14
N GLU A 147 6.34 -2.81 -15.30
CA GLU A 147 6.01 -4.08 -15.96
C GLU A 147 5.35 -5.07 -14.99
N LEU A 148 5.50 -4.87 -13.68
CA LEU A 148 5.03 -5.80 -12.65
C LEU A 148 3.88 -5.24 -11.80
N THR A 149 3.87 -3.94 -11.54
CA THR A 149 2.91 -3.31 -10.63
C THR A 149 2.25 -2.10 -11.28
N ALA A 150 0.93 -1.97 -11.08
CA ALA A 150 0.18 -0.79 -11.43
C ALA A 150 -0.87 -0.47 -10.36
N PHE A 151 -0.94 0.79 -9.94
CA PHE A 151 -1.93 1.25 -8.97
C PHE A 151 -3.11 1.92 -9.66
N PHE A 152 -4.33 1.49 -9.33
CA PHE A 152 -5.56 2.06 -9.86
C PHE A 152 -6.32 2.83 -8.77
N PHE A 153 -6.72 4.06 -9.07
CA PHE A 153 -7.54 4.87 -8.17
C PHE A 153 -9.00 4.77 -8.57
N VAL A 154 -9.89 4.58 -7.59
CA VAL A 154 -11.34 4.69 -7.80
C VAL A 154 -11.80 6.00 -7.18
N THR A 155 -12.56 6.80 -7.94
CA THR A 155 -13.11 8.07 -7.46
C THR A 155 -14.60 8.17 -7.75
N LEU A 156 -15.26 9.10 -7.07
CA LEU A 156 -16.61 9.56 -7.40
C LEU A 156 -16.52 10.92 -8.08
N PRO A 157 -17.48 11.29 -8.94
CA PRO A 157 -17.58 12.62 -9.55
C PRO A 157 -18.04 13.68 -8.52
N GLU A 158 -17.22 13.90 -7.49
CA GLU A 158 -17.42 14.86 -6.41
C GLU A 158 -16.08 15.52 -6.04
N ALA A 159 -16.13 16.79 -5.61
CA ALA A 159 -14.92 17.58 -5.34
C ALA A 159 -13.93 16.92 -4.37
N LEU A 160 -14.42 16.36 -3.25
CA LEU A 160 -13.55 15.81 -2.22
C LEU A 160 -12.82 14.53 -2.69
N PRO A 161 -13.50 13.49 -3.22
CA PRO A 161 -12.83 12.34 -3.82
C PRO A 161 -11.79 12.70 -4.89
N ILE A 162 -12.13 13.63 -5.79
CA ILE A 162 -11.22 14.11 -6.85
C ILE A 162 -9.97 14.76 -6.24
N ALA A 163 -10.15 15.67 -5.28
CA ALA A 163 -9.05 16.36 -4.63
C ALA A 163 -8.13 15.39 -3.87
N VAL A 164 -8.71 14.34 -3.26
CA VAL A 164 -7.96 13.27 -2.59
C VAL A 164 -7.12 12.53 -3.62
N ILE A 165 -7.72 11.91 -4.65
CA ILE A 165 -6.93 11.10 -5.59
C ILE A 165 -5.89 11.93 -6.34
N ARG A 166 -6.17 13.21 -6.67
CA ARG A 166 -5.19 14.13 -7.25
C ARG A 166 -3.95 14.23 -6.38
N ARG A 167 -4.12 14.47 -5.08
CA ARG A 167 -3.00 14.58 -4.14
C ARG A 167 -2.20 13.26 -4.04
N PHE A 168 -2.88 12.13 -4.10
CA PHE A 168 -2.25 10.83 -4.00
C PHE A 168 -1.46 10.43 -5.25
N ILE A 169 -1.99 10.70 -6.45
CA ILE A 169 -1.27 10.43 -7.71
C ILE A 169 0.07 11.17 -7.72
N HIS A 170 0.12 12.43 -7.27
CA HIS A 170 1.37 13.18 -7.13
C HIS A 170 2.36 12.46 -6.21
N TRP A 171 1.90 11.95 -5.05
CA TRP A 171 2.77 11.19 -4.15
C TRP A 171 3.27 9.89 -4.78
N PHE A 172 2.42 9.15 -5.49
CA PHE A 172 2.82 7.92 -6.15
C PHE A 172 3.89 8.18 -7.21
N HIS A 173 3.75 9.25 -7.98
CA HIS A 173 4.77 9.72 -8.91
C HIS A 173 6.09 10.06 -8.19
N ASP A 174 6.04 10.80 -7.08
CA ASP A 174 7.24 11.13 -6.28
C ASP A 174 7.97 9.89 -5.73
N PHE A 175 7.24 8.80 -5.48
CA PHE A 175 7.82 7.51 -5.05
C PHE A 175 8.18 6.58 -6.20
N GLY A 176 7.92 6.96 -7.45
CA GLY A 176 8.17 6.13 -8.63
C GLY A 176 7.24 4.92 -8.73
N ILE A 177 6.03 5.01 -8.18
CA ILE A 177 5.03 3.94 -8.29
C ILE A 177 4.20 4.16 -9.55
N PRO A 178 4.10 3.15 -10.42
CA PRO A 178 3.30 3.23 -11.63
C PRO A 178 1.81 3.39 -11.30
N VAL A 179 1.20 4.44 -11.84
CA VAL A 179 -0.25 4.65 -11.78
C VAL A 179 -0.85 4.08 -13.06
N GLY A 180 -1.62 3.00 -12.93
CA GLY A 180 -2.28 2.32 -14.05
C GLY A 180 -3.48 3.09 -14.59
N GLY A 181 -4.17 3.83 -13.71
CA GLY A 181 -5.22 4.76 -14.09
C GLY A 181 -6.24 5.07 -13.01
N VAL A 182 -7.32 5.72 -13.44
CA VAL A 182 -8.45 6.15 -12.62
C VAL A 182 -9.74 5.53 -13.14
N ILE A 183 -10.56 5.00 -12.22
CA ILE A 183 -11.91 4.52 -12.49
C ILE A 183 -12.89 5.49 -11.84
N VAL A 184 -13.86 5.99 -12.61
CA VAL A 184 -14.90 6.89 -12.09
C VAL A 184 -16.14 6.08 -11.80
N ASN A 185 -16.49 5.92 -10.52
CA ASN A 185 -17.65 5.15 -10.09
C ASN A 185 -18.86 6.06 -9.76
N GLY A 186 -20.05 5.47 -9.77
CA GLY A 186 -21.26 6.10 -9.25
C GLY A 186 -21.87 7.15 -10.18
N LEU A 187 -21.71 6.99 -11.51
CA LEU A 187 -22.35 7.87 -12.47
C LEU A 187 -23.87 7.63 -12.51
N ILE A 188 -24.65 8.69 -12.31
CA ILE A 188 -26.09 8.60 -12.50
C ILE A 188 -26.37 8.57 -14.01
N ASP A 189 -27.10 7.55 -14.47
CA ASP A 189 -27.44 7.43 -15.87
C ASP A 189 -28.35 8.59 -16.31
N ARG A 190 -27.94 9.27 -17.38
CA ARG A 190 -28.70 10.36 -17.98
C ARG A 190 -29.99 9.87 -18.63
N SER A 191 -30.10 8.58 -18.94
CA SER A 191 -31.34 7.97 -19.44
C SER A 191 -32.50 8.11 -18.46
N PHE A 192 -32.24 8.34 -17.16
CA PHE A 192 -33.27 8.60 -16.15
C PHE A 192 -33.84 10.03 -16.20
N LEU A 193 -33.30 10.90 -17.07
CA LEU A 193 -33.84 12.24 -17.29
C LEU A 193 -35.09 12.17 -18.17
N GLY A 194 -36.20 12.68 -17.64
CA GLY A 194 -37.46 12.90 -18.36
C GLY A 194 -38.18 14.14 -17.83
N GLU A 195 -39.37 14.43 -18.36
CA GLU A 195 -40.14 15.63 -17.99
C GLU A 195 -40.42 15.68 -16.47
N ASN A 196 -40.70 14.54 -15.84
CA ASN A 196 -41.08 14.45 -14.42
C ASN A 196 -39.91 14.13 -13.46
N THR A 197 -38.65 14.18 -13.91
CA THR A 197 -37.51 13.89 -13.03
C THR A 197 -37.41 14.92 -11.89
N PRO A 198 -37.24 14.51 -10.62
CA PRO A 198 -37.06 15.45 -9.53
C PRO A 198 -35.83 16.36 -9.74
N ASP A 199 -35.95 17.64 -9.38
CA ASP A 199 -34.86 18.61 -9.52
C ASP A 199 -33.57 18.17 -8.83
N PHE A 200 -33.69 17.45 -7.70
CA PHE A 200 -32.55 16.85 -7.02
C PHE A 200 -31.69 15.97 -7.94
N VAL A 201 -32.33 15.11 -8.75
CA VAL A 201 -31.62 14.20 -9.66
C VAL A 201 -31.01 14.97 -10.83
N ARG A 202 -31.74 15.94 -11.40
CA ARG A 202 -31.19 16.83 -12.45
C ARG A 202 -29.94 17.56 -11.96
N ASN A 203 -30.05 18.20 -10.78
CA ASN A 203 -28.95 18.93 -10.16
C ASN A 203 -27.75 18.02 -9.87
N ARG A 204 -27.98 16.77 -9.46
CA ARG A 204 -26.89 15.79 -9.25
C ARG A 204 -26.20 15.40 -10.56
N ILE A 205 -26.95 15.15 -11.64
CA ILE A 205 -26.37 14.84 -12.96
C ILE A 205 -25.56 16.04 -13.48
N GLU A 206 -26.09 17.26 -13.37
CA GLU A 206 -25.36 18.47 -13.77
C GLU A 206 -24.11 18.70 -12.93
N MET A 207 -24.19 18.44 -11.62
CA MET A 207 -23.04 18.47 -10.73
C MET A 207 -21.97 17.45 -11.16
N GLN A 208 -22.36 16.19 -11.41
CA GLN A 208 -21.44 15.15 -11.89
C GLN A 208 -20.83 15.51 -13.24
N ALA A 209 -21.58 16.11 -14.16
CA ALA A 209 -21.07 16.55 -15.46
C ALA A 209 -19.95 17.59 -15.34
N ARG A 210 -20.06 18.54 -14.41
CA ARG A 210 -18.97 19.51 -14.12
C ARG A 210 -17.73 18.81 -13.57
N TYR A 211 -17.90 17.87 -12.65
CA TYR A 211 -16.78 17.13 -12.06
C TYR A 211 -16.16 16.13 -13.03
N LEU A 212 -16.92 15.60 -13.99
CA LEU A 212 -16.37 14.78 -15.07
C LEU A 212 -15.41 15.57 -15.96
N GLN A 213 -15.76 16.83 -16.30
CA GLN A 213 -14.84 17.72 -17.02
C GLN A 213 -13.56 18.00 -16.20
N GLU A 214 -13.69 18.17 -14.87
CA GLU A 214 -12.54 18.33 -13.99
C GLU A 214 -11.68 17.06 -13.95
N ILE A 215 -12.29 15.87 -13.85
CA ILE A 215 -11.59 14.57 -13.88
C ILE A 215 -10.84 14.39 -15.19
N GLU A 216 -11.49 14.63 -16.34
CA GLU A 216 -10.85 14.54 -17.65
C GLU A 216 -9.66 15.49 -17.76
N SER A 217 -9.79 16.73 -17.28
CA SER A 217 -8.70 17.70 -17.31
C SER A 217 -7.55 17.34 -16.36
N LEU A 218 -7.83 16.79 -15.17
CA LEU A 218 -6.83 16.49 -14.15
C LEU A 218 -6.11 15.16 -14.39
N PHE A 219 -6.81 14.20 -14.99
CA PHE A 219 -6.37 12.81 -15.17
C PHE A 219 -6.40 12.42 -16.64
N ASP A 220 -6.07 13.36 -17.53
CA ASP A 220 -6.06 13.15 -18.97
C ASP A 220 -5.20 11.93 -19.34
N GLY A 221 -5.75 11.05 -20.17
CA GLY A 221 -5.14 9.76 -20.54
C GLY A 221 -5.04 8.70 -19.43
N LEU A 222 -5.41 9.01 -18.19
CA LEU A 222 -5.39 8.07 -17.06
C LEU A 222 -6.76 7.46 -16.75
N VAL A 223 -7.86 8.05 -17.22
CA VAL A 223 -9.19 7.46 -16.99
C VAL A 223 -9.33 6.17 -17.81
N ARG A 224 -9.53 5.04 -17.11
CA ARG A 224 -9.61 3.70 -17.73
C ARG A 224 -11.03 3.16 -17.85
N GLY A 225 -11.96 3.74 -17.12
CA GLY A 225 -13.34 3.32 -17.17
C GLY A 225 -14.24 4.16 -16.27
N MET A 226 -15.53 4.11 -16.58
CA MET A 226 -16.56 4.79 -15.82
C MET A 226 -17.71 3.82 -15.58
N THR A 227 -18.17 3.72 -14.33
CA THR A 227 -19.23 2.78 -13.93
C THR A 227 -20.46 3.51 -13.41
N PRO A 228 -21.67 3.02 -13.73
CA PRO A 228 -22.90 3.63 -13.28
C PRO A 228 -23.14 3.38 -11.79
N LEU A 229 -23.93 4.27 -11.18
CA LEU A 229 -24.63 3.99 -9.94
C LEU A 229 -25.79 3.05 -10.24
N LEU A 230 -25.68 1.79 -9.80
CA LEU A 230 -26.73 0.80 -9.98
C LEU A 230 -27.90 1.03 -9.02
N GLU A 231 -29.07 0.54 -9.41
CA GLU A 231 -30.33 0.70 -8.66
C GLU A 231 -30.37 -0.06 -7.33
N ASN A 232 -29.50 -1.05 -7.16
CA ASN A 232 -29.38 -1.90 -5.98
C ASN A 232 -27.91 -2.11 -5.62
N GLU A 233 -27.66 -2.52 -4.38
CA GLU A 233 -26.33 -2.92 -3.92
C GLU A 233 -25.76 -4.04 -4.82
N VAL A 234 -24.47 -3.92 -5.16
CA VAL A 234 -23.75 -4.91 -5.97
C VAL A 234 -23.41 -6.11 -5.10
N ARG A 235 -24.38 -7.02 -4.93
CA ARG A 235 -24.23 -8.20 -4.08
C ARG A 235 -24.42 -9.49 -4.86
N GLY A 236 -23.48 -10.43 -4.64
CA GLY A 236 -23.47 -11.73 -5.28
C GLY A 236 -22.87 -11.70 -6.69
N VAL A 237 -22.46 -12.88 -7.15
CA VAL A 237 -21.77 -13.07 -8.44
C VAL A 237 -22.54 -12.47 -9.63
N PRO A 238 -23.87 -12.65 -9.77
CA PRO A 238 -24.59 -12.12 -10.93
C PRO A 238 -24.55 -10.58 -11.03
N MET A 239 -24.61 -9.88 -9.89
CA MET A 239 -24.52 -8.42 -9.88
C MET A 239 -23.09 -7.93 -10.16
N LEU A 240 -22.08 -8.67 -9.70
CA LEU A 240 -20.67 -8.38 -10.01
C LEU A 240 -20.39 -8.55 -11.50
N GLU A 241 -20.90 -9.61 -12.13
CA GLU A 241 -20.76 -9.83 -13.57
C GLU A 241 -21.43 -8.71 -14.38
N ARG A 242 -22.64 -8.30 -13.99
CA ARG A 242 -23.30 -7.13 -14.59
C ARG A 242 -22.49 -5.86 -14.41
N PHE A 243 -21.96 -5.60 -13.20
CA PHE A 243 -21.14 -4.42 -12.93
C PHE A 243 -19.85 -4.42 -13.76
N ALA A 244 -19.17 -5.56 -13.84
CA ALA A 244 -17.97 -5.75 -14.66
C ALA A 244 -18.24 -5.49 -16.15
N GLY A 245 -19.43 -5.81 -16.64
CA GLY A 245 -19.87 -5.49 -18.00
C GLY A 245 -19.81 -4.01 -18.35
N TYR A 246 -19.97 -3.09 -17.39
CA TYR A 246 -19.80 -1.65 -17.63
C TYR A 246 -18.34 -1.19 -17.64
N LEU A 247 -17.46 -1.91 -16.94
CA LEU A 247 -16.05 -1.54 -16.82
C LEU A 247 -15.18 -2.10 -17.96
N PHE A 248 -15.50 -3.31 -18.42
CA PHE A 248 -14.69 -4.07 -19.40
C PHE A 248 -15.36 -4.24 -20.77
N THR A 249 -16.41 -3.49 -21.07
CA THR A 249 -16.94 -3.46 -22.44
C THR A 249 -15.95 -2.76 -23.36
N ASP A 250 -15.62 -3.39 -24.50
CA ASP A 250 -14.69 -2.91 -25.53
C ASP A 250 -14.93 -1.42 -25.86
N THR A 251 -14.23 -0.55 -25.15
CA THR A 251 -14.15 0.87 -25.47
C THR A 251 -12.69 1.11 -25.76
N ARG A 252 -12.42 1.23 -27.07
CA ARG A 252 -11.10 1.45 -27.67
C ARG A 252 -10.29 2.55 -27.00
#